data_AF-A0A6A0QUJ0-F1
#
_entry.id   AF-A0A6A0QUJ0-F1
#
_cell.length_a   1.000
_cell.length_b   1.000
_cell.length_c   1.000
_cell.angle_alpha   90.00
_cell.angle_beta   90.00
_cell.angle_gamma   90.00
#
_symmetry.space_group_name_H-M   'P 1'
#
loop_
_entity.id
_entity.type
_entity.pdbx_description
1 polymer ?
#
loop_
_entity_poly.entity_id
_entity_poly.type
_entity_poly.pdbx_seq_one_letter_code
_entity_poly.pdbx_strand_id
1 'polypeptide(L)'
;MTDDARVVGVGPHPEPWPDDPRLDPELLASGDTRNVIDEYRYWTREAIVADLDTKRHAFHVGIENWQHDFNIGTVVRNANAFGAHTVHIVGKRRWNRRGAMVTDRYQHIEHHPTVEEFRSYANAAALPLIGIDINEVS
;
A
#
# COMPACT_ATOMS: atom_id res chain seq x y z
N MET A 1 22.60 -19.07 -17.67
CA MET A 1 22.38 -18.68 -16.27
C MET A 1 20.92 -18.98 -15.99
N THR A 2 20.66 -20.08 -15.30
CA THR A 2 19.30 -20.47 -14.90
C THR A 2 18.81 -19.42 -13.92
N ASP A 3 17.71 -18.76 -14.30
CA ASP A 3 16.92 -17.91 -13.42
C ASP A 3 16.43 -18.81 -12.28
N ASP A 4 17.18 -18.82 -11.18
CA ASP A 4 16.84 -19.58 -9.99
C ASP A 4 15.56 -18.95 -9.47
N ALA A 5 14.42 -19.59 -9.77
CA ALA A 5 13.10 -19.09 -9.45
C ALA A 5 13.07 -18.87 -7.94
N ARG A 6 13.26 -17.62 -7.52
CA ARG A 6 13.28 -17.24 -6.10
C ARG A 6 12.00 -17.80 -5.49
N VAL A 7 12.15 -18.81 -4.63
CA VAL A 7 11.02 -19.41 -3.93
C VAL A 7 10.37 -18.29 -3.13
N VAL A 8 9.15 -17.90 -3.53
CA VAL A 8 8.41 -16.84 -2.84
C VAL A 8 7.76 -17.48 -1.62
N GLY A 9 8.17 -17.01 -0.45
CA GLY A 9 7.62 -17.46 0.82
C GLY A 9 8.44 -18.52 1.51
N VAL A 10 7.90 -18.99 2.64
CA VAL A 10 8.53 -19.90 3.58
C VAL A 10 7.52 -20.96 4.03
N GLY A 11 8.00 -22.15 4.39
CA GLY A 11 7.16 -23.21 4.93
C GLY A 11 6.66 -22.93 6.35
N PRO A 12 5.97 -23.89 6.98
CA PRO A 12 5.54 -23.79 8.37
C PRO A 12 6.68 -23.46 9.33
N HIS A 13 6.38 -22.67 10.35
CA HIS A 13 7.33 -22.39 11.43
C HIS A 13 7.37 -23.58 12.42
N PRO A 14 8.57 -24.03 12.85
CA PRO A 14 8.68 -25.12 13.81
C PRO A 14 8.09 -24.76 15.18
N GLU A 15 7.51 -25.74 15.87
CA GLU A 15 7.05 -25.61 17.25
C GLU A 15 8.22 -25.74 18.25
N PRO A 16 8.13 -25.11 19.45
CA PRO A 16 7.05 -24.23 19.90
C PRO A 16 7.10 -22.87 19.19
N TRP A 17 5.93 -22.33 18.86
CA TRP A 17 5.87 -21.00 18.26
C TRP A 17 6.19 -19.89 19.28
N PRO A 18 6.77 -18.77 18.83
CA PRO A 18 6.98 -17.60 19.69
C PRO A 18 5.66 -17.04 20.21
N ASP A 19 5.66 -16.55 21.46
CA ASP A 19 4.56 -15.77 22.03
C ASP A 19 4.68 -14.30 21.59
N ASP A 20 4.22 -14.03 20.36
CA ASP A 20 4.21 -12.69 19.77
C ASP A 20 2.82 -12.41 19.15
N PRO A 21 2.08 -11.39 19.62
CA PRO A 21 0.73 -11.09 19.15
C PRO A 21 0.68 -10.61 17.70
N ARG A 22 1.83 -10.29 17.09
CA ARG A 22 1.91 -9.93 15.67
C ARG A 22 1.81 -11.14 14.76
N LEU A 23 2.16 -12.34 15.25
CA LEU A 23 2.20 -13.55 14.44
C LEU A 23 0.79 -14.10 14.20
N ASP A 24 0.57 -14.56 12.98
CA ASP A 24 -0.65 -15.21 12.53
C ASP A 24 -0.50 -16.74 12.67
N PRO A 25 -1.30 -17.39 13.54
CA PRO A 25 -1.24 -18.84 13.74
C PRO A 25 -1.46 -19.67 12.47
N GLU A 26 -2.26 -19.20 11.52
CA GLU A 26 -2.51 -19.94 10.28
C GLU A 26 -1.26 -19.90 9.37
N LEU A 27 -0.57 -18.77 9.33
CA LEU A 27 0.68 -18.64 8.57
C LEU A 27 1.81 -19.45 9.22
N LEU A 28 1.88 -19.48 10.55
CA LEU A 28 2.84 -20.31 11.27
C LEU A 28 2.61 -21.80 10.98
N ALA A 29 1.35 -22.25 10.97
CA ALA A 29 0.99 -23.65 10.72
C ALA A 29 1.16 -24.09 9.26
N SER A 30 0.81 -23.24 8.31
CA SER A 30 0.71 -23.60 6.89
C SER A 30 1.86 -23.08 6.03
N GLY A 31 2.67 -22.18 6.58
CA GLY A 31 3.68 -21.42 5.85
C GLY A 31 3.15 -20.09 5.33
N ASP A 32 4.07 -19.20 5.00
CA ASP A 32 3.76 -17.86 4.52
C ASP A 32 4.25 -17.71 3.08
N THR A 33 3.32 -17.81 2.12
CA THR A 33 3.58 -17.69 0.68
C THR A 33 3.44 -16.25 0.16
N ARG A 34 3.19 -15.27 1.03
CA ARG A 34 3.01 -13.87 0.61
C ARG A 34 4.32 -13.30 0.05
N ASN A 35 4.25 -12.30 -0.82
CA ASN A 35 5.45 -11.60 -1.27
C ASN A 35 5.77 -10.41 -0.35
N VAL A 36 6.19 -10.72 0.89
CA VAL A 36 6.65 -9.74 1.88
C VAL A 36 8.14 -9.93 2.17
N ILE A 37 8.78 -8.90 2.72
CA ILE A 37 10.16 -9.02 3.19
C ILE A 37 10.24 -9.95 4.41
N ASP A 38 11.43 -10.48 4.68
CA ASP A 38 11.64 -11.51 5.71
C ASP A 38 11.23 -11.04 7.12
N GLU A 39 11.40 -9.75 7.42
CA GLU A 39 10.97 -9.12 8.69
C GLU A 39 9.47 -9.30 8.99
N TYR A 40 8.63 -9.38 7.95
CA TYR A 40 7.17 -9.46 8.07
C TYR A 40 6.63 -10.87 7.90
N ARG A 41 7.49 -11.88 7.86
CA ARG A 41 7.07 -13.27 7.70
C ARG A 41 6.24 -13.71 8.88
N TYR A 42 5.14 -14.39 8.56
CA TYR A 42 4.13 -14.86 9.52
C TYR A 42 3.39 -13.76 10.27
N TRP A 43 3.70 -12.47 10.07
CA TRP A 43 2.95 -11.40 10.72
C TRP A 43 1.54 -11.29 10.13
N THR A 44 0.56 -10.97 10.96
CA THR A 44 -0.75 -10.52 10.50
C THR A 44 -0.58 -9.27 9.62
N ARG A 45 -1.51 -9.09 8.69
CA ARG A 45 -1.49 -7.90 7.82
C ARG A 45 -1.55 -6.63 8.66
N GLU A 46 -2.34 -6.64 9.72
CA GLU A 46 -2.57 -5.53 10.63
C GLU A 46 -1.28 -5.15 11.36
N ALA A 47 -0.49 -6.14 11.80
CA ALA A 47 0.82 -5.89 12.40
C ALA A 47 1.81 -5.24 11.40
N ILE A 48 1.80 -5.69 10.14
CA ILE A 48 2.63 -5.08 9.08
C ILE A 48 2.21 -3.63 8.84
N VAL A 49 0.90 -3.36 8.72
CA VAL A 49 0.40 -2.00 8.54
C VAL A 49 0.78 -1.12 9.71
N ALA A 50 0.61 -1.58 10.96
CA ALA A 50 0.95 -0.84 12.15
C ALA A 50 2.45 -0.49 12.22
N ASP A 51 3.33 -1.42 11.86
CA ASP A 51 4.77 -1.17 11.81
C ASP A 51 5.14 -0.19 10.68
N LEU A 52 4.57 -0.37 9.48
CA LEU A 52 4.74 0.59 8.38
C LEU A 52 4.29 2.00 8.77
N ASP A 53 3.20 2.14 9.53
CA ASP A 53 2.68 3.42 9.99
C ASP A 53 3.68 4.17 10.89
N THR A 54 4.56 3.47 11.60
CA THR A 54 5.66 4.10 12.36
C THR A 54 6.78 4.66 11.48
N LYS A 55 6.87 4.19 10.24
CA LYS A 55 7.93 4.48 9.27
C LYS A 55 7.48 5.44 8.16
N ARG A 56 6.18 5.68 8.01
CA ARG A 56 5.62 6.53 6.95
C ARG A 56 6.03 7.99 7.10
N HIS A 57 6.21 8.63 5.95
CA HIS A 57 6.35 10.07 5.85
C HIS A 57 4.97 10.72 5.76
N ALA A 58 4.84 11.94 6.27
CA ALA A 58 3.58 12.69 6.30
C ALA A 58 3.07 13.16 4.92
N PHE A 59 3.71 12.77 3.81
CA PHE A 59 3.24 13.17 2.49
C PHE A 59 2.15 12.22 1.97
N HIS A 60 1.23 12.79 1.21
CA HIS A 60 0.11 12.08 0.60
C HIS A 60 0.24 12.12 -0.92
N VAL A 61 -0.40 11.18 -1.61
CA VAL A 61 -0.42 11.14 -3.09
C VAL A 61 -1.86 11.17 -3.56
N GLY A 62 -2.25 12.19 -4.31
CA GLY A 62 -3.56 12.28 -4.97
C GLY A 62 -3.50 11.78 -6.41
N ILE A 63 -4.52 11.02 -6.83
CA ILE A 63 -4.64 10.48 -8.18
C ILE A 63 -6.06 10.68 -8.69
N GLU A 64 -6.19 11.30 -9.85
CA GLU A 64 -7.47 11.47 -10.53
C GLU A 64 -7.84 10.24 -11.37
N ASN A 65 -9.07 9.73 -11.21
CA ASN A 65 -9.58 8.53 -11.87
C ASN A 65 -10.82 8.82 -12.74
N TRP A 66 -10.62 9.57 -13.83
CA TRP A 66 -11.70 9.98 -14.74
C TRP A 66 -11.90 9.04 -15.94
N GLN A 67 -10.82 8.60 -16.59
CA GLN A 67 -10.89 7.86 -17.86
C GLN A 67 -10.28 6.46 -17.78
N HIS A 68 -8.95 6.36 -17.73
CA HIS A 68 -8.21 5.11 -17.78
C HIS A 68 -7.42 4.89 -16.49
N ASP A 69 -7.64 3.75 -15.83
CA ASP A 69 -7.10 3.44 -14.50
C ASP A 69 -5.78 2.63 -14.53
N PHE A 70 -5.19 2.44 -15.73
CA PHE A 70 -4.08 1.50 -15.92
C PHE A 70 -2.86 1.78 -15.04
N ASN A 71 -2.60 3.04 -14.70
CA ASN A 71 -1.41 3.43 -13.96
C ASN A 71 -1.63 3.54 -12.44
N ILE A 72 -2.88 3.50 -11.96
CA ILE A 72 -3.18 3.71 -10.53
C ILE A 72 -2.47 2.66 -9.67
N GLY A 73 -2.45 1.40 -10.10
CA GLY A 73 -1.72 0.36 -9.39
C GLY A 73 -0.22 0.64 -9.26
N THR A 74 0.43 1.10 -10.33
CA THR A 74 1.86 1.44 -10.26
C THR A 74 2.11 2.62 -9.32
N VAL A 75 1.23 3.62 -9.32
CA VAL A 75 1.34 4.75 -8.37
C VAL A 75 1.17 4.27 -6.93
N VAL A 76 0.19 3.40 -6.64
CA VAL A 76 0.00 2.81 -5.30
C VAL A 76 1.24 2.04 -4.85
N ARG A 77 1.83 1.23 -5.75
CA ARG A 77 3.08 0.51 -5.46
C ARG A 77 4.22 1.45 -5.13
N ASN A 78 4.42 2.49 -5.93
CA ASN A 78 5.47 3.47 -5.69
C ASN A 78 5.22 4.23 -4.38
N ALA A 79 3.98 4.66 -4.11
CA ALA A 79 3.62 5.32 -2.87
C ALA A 79 3.91 4.44 -1.63
N ASN A 80 3.62 3.14 -1.70
CA ASN A 80 3.98 2.19 -0.64
C ASN A 80 5.51 2.07 -0.48
N ALA A 81 6.25 1.96 -1.59
CA ALA A 81 7.71 1.86 -1.57
C ALA A 81 8.41 3.12 -1.04
N PHE A 82 7.85 4.31 -1.30
CA PHE A 82 8.34 5.58 -0.76
C PHE A 82 7.78 5.92 0.62
N GLY A 83 7.00 5.03 1.25
CA GLY A 83 6.46 5.27 2.60
C GLY A 83 5.48 6.44 2.67
N ALA A 84 4.68 6.68 1.62
CA ALA A 84 3.62 7.69 1.67
C ALA A 84 2.60 7.38 2.77
N HIS A 85 2.06 8.42 3.40
CA HIS A 85 1.03 8.28 4.43
C HIS A 85 -0.26 7.68 3.86
N THR A 86 -0.82 8.29 2.81
CA THR A 86 -2.07 7.85 2.19
C THR A 86 -2.07 8.14 0.70
N VAL A 87 -2.69 7.24 -0.07
CA VAL A 87 -3.04 7.45 -1.48
C VAL A 87 -4.52 7.82 -1.57
N HIS A 88 -4.81 8.96 -2.18
CA HIS A 88 -6.15 9.44 -2.44
C HIS A 88 -6.55 9.16 -3.88
N ILE A 89 -7.66 8.48 -4.09
CA ILE A 89 -8.24 8.22 -5.41
C ILE A 89 -9.46 9.12 -5.57
N VAL A 90 -9.40 10.05 -6.51
CA VAL A 90 -10.45 11.04 -6.76
C VAL A 90 -11.26 10.64 -8.00
N GLY A 91 -12.59 10.69 -7.92
CA GLY A 91 -13.48 10.32 -9.03
C GLY A 91 -13.96 8.87 -8.93
N LYS A 92 -13.71 8.03 -9.94
CA LYS A 92 -14.23 6.66 -9.96
C LYS A 92 -13.63 5.81 -8.83
N ARG A 93 -14.49 5.07 -8.10
CA ARG A 93 -14.06 4.20 -7.00
C ARG A 93 -13.33 2.93 -7.44
N ARG A 94 -13.72 2.38 -8.60
CA ARG A 94 -13.09 1.18 -9.15
C ARG A 94 -11.85 1.57 -9.94
N TRP A 95 -10.77 0.83 -9.70
CA TRP A 95 -9.51 0.99 -10.39
C TRP A 95 -8.79 -0.36 -10.54
N ASN A 96 -7.85 -0.45 -11.47
CA ASN A 96 -7.08 -1.64 -11.78
C ASN A 96 -5.93 -1.85 -10.79
N ARG A 97 -6.08 -2.83 -9.91
CA ARG A 97 -5.09 -3.15 -8.86
C ARG A 97 -3.90 -3.99 -9.31
N ARG A 98 -3.88 -4.47 -10.56
CA ARG A 98 -2.85 -5.40 -11.04
C ARG A 98 -1.44 -4.82 -10.88
N GLY A 99 -1.26 -3.53 -11.20
CA GLY A 99 0.02 -2.84 -11.07
C GLY A 99 0.47 -2.59 -9.62
N ALA A 100 -0.44 -2.70 -8.64
CA ALA A 100 -0.11 -2.51 -7.23
C ALA A 100 0.73 -3.67 -6.67
N MET A 101 0.72 -4.83 -7.34
CA MET A 101 1.45 -6.01 -6.87
C MET A 101 1.12 -6.35 -5.40
N VAL A 102 -0.17 -6.25 -5.04
CA VAL A 102 -0.73 -6.53 -3.70
C VAL A 102 -0.31 -5.54 -2.60
N THR A 103 0.53 -4.54 -2.92
CA THR A 103 0.90 -3.48 -1.96
C THR A 103 -0.30 -2.63 -1.51
N ASP A 104 -1.39 -2.64 -2.28
CA ASP A 104 -2.66 -2.00 -1.91
C ASP A 104 -3.25 -2.54 -0.61
N ARG A 105 -2.89 -3.76 -0.20
CA ARG A 105 -3.31 -4.31 1.11
C ARG A 105 -2.57 -3.67 2.28
N TYR A 106 -1.37 -3.15 2.06
CA TYR A 106 -0.52 -2.58 3.10
C TYR A 106 -0.38 -1.06 2.99
N GLN A 107 -1.12 -0.43 2.07
CA GLN A 107 -1.15 1.01 1.88
C GLN A 107 -2.50 1.58 2.29
N HIS A 108 -2.51 2.74 2.95
CA HIS A 108 -3.74 3.49 3.20
C HIS A 108 -4.24 4.08 1.89
N ILE A 109 -5.48 3.74 1.53
CA ILE A 109 -6.12 4.19 0.30
C ILE A 109 -7.49 4.78 0.65
N GLU A 110 -7.65 6.07 0.36
CA GLU A 110 -8.88 6.81 0.59
C GLU A 110 -9.54 7.17 -0.73
N HIS A 111 -10.84 6.97 -0.83
CA HIS A 111 -11.60 7.31 -2.04
C HIS A 111 -12.41 8.58 -1.83
N HIS A 112 -12.29 9.50 -2.77
CA HIS A 112 -13.06 10.74 -2.83
C HIS A 112 -13.89 10.75 -4.12
N PRO A 113 -15.22 10.84 -4.06
CA PRO A 113 -16.08 10.90 -5.25
C PRO A 113 -15.81 12.13 -6.13
N THR A 114 -15.41 13.26 -5.52
CA THR A 114 -15.26 14.56 -6.18
C THR A 114 -13.96 15.25 -5.76
N VAL A 115 -13.52 16.23 -6.56
CA VAL A 115 -12.36 17.08 -6.23
C VAL A 115 -12.65 17.94 -5.00
N GLU A 116 -13.90 18.38 -4.85
CA GLU A 116 -14.38 19.17 -3.71
C GLU A 116 -14.27 18.40 -2.39
N GLU A 117 -14.63 17.12 -2.38
CA GLU A 117 -14.47 16.25 -1.20
C GLU A 117 -12.99 16.00 -0.88
N PHE A 118 -12.16 15.74 -1.90
CA PHE A 118 -10.72 15.62 -1.71
C PHE A 118 -10.09 16.90 -1.13
N ARG A 119 -10.47 18.08 -1.65
CA ARG A 119 -10.02 19.37 -1.13
C ARG A 119 -10.49 19.61 0.30
N SER A 120 -11.71 19.19 0.62
CA SER A 120 -12.27 19.29 1.97
C SER A 120 -11.47 18.45 2.97
N TYR A 121 -11.10 17.21 2.58
CA TYR A 121 -10.20 16.38 3.37
C TYR A 121 -8.84 17.06 3.59
N ALA A 122 -8.20 17.54 2.51
CA ALA A 122 -6.88 18.16 2.60
C ALA A 122 -6.89 19.38 3.52
N ASN A 123 -7.92 20.24 3.42
CA ASN A 123 -8.10 21.38 4.31
C ASN A 123 -8.28 20.96 5.78
N ALA A 124 -9.13 19.96 6.05
CA ALA A 124 -9.38 19.47 7.39
C ALA A 124 -8.13 18.83 8.02
N ALA A 125 -7.30 18.18 7.20
CA ALA A 125 -6.02 17.60 7.59
C ALA A 125 -4.84 18.60 7.57
N ALA A 126 -5.09 19.88 7.24
CA ALA A 126 -4.07 20.92 7.08
C ALA A 126 -2.94 20.54 6.09
N LEU A 127 -3.29 19.85 5.00
CA LEU A 127 -2.37 19.39 3.96
C LEU A 127 -2.32 20.40 2.79
N PRO A 128 -1.14 20.96 2.46
CA PRO A 128 -0.97 21.74 1.25
C PRO A 128 -1.19 20.88 -0.01
N LEU A 129 -1.95 21.38 -0.97
CA LEU A 129 -2.15 20.72 -2.26
C LEU A 129 -1.17 21.27 -3.29
N ILE A 130 -0.38 20.38 -3.90
CA ILE A 130 0.57 20.70 -4.98
C ILE A 130 0.08 19.99 -6.24
N GLY A 131 -0.35 20.78 -7.22
CA GLY A 131 -0.72 20.27 -8.54
C GLY A 131 0.52 19.96 -9.38
N ILE A 132 0.52 18.81 -10.05
CA ILE A 132 1.56 18.44 -11.01
C ILE A 132 0.92 18.53 -12.40
N ASP A 133 1.33 19.53 -13.17
CA ASP A 133 0.89 19.74 -14.54
C ASP A 133 2.12 19.98 -15.44
N ILE A 134 1.99 19.64 -16.71
CA ILE A 134 2.98 19.88 -17.76
C ILE A 134 2.77 21.24 -18.44
N ASN A 135 1.70 21.94 -18.10
CA ASN A 135 1.39 23.27 -18.62
C ASN A 135 2.03 24.36 -17.76
N GLU A 136 2.48 25.44 -18.39
CA GLU A 136 2.88 26.65 -17.66
C GLU A 136 1.65 27.25 -16.96
N VAL A 137 1.80 27.59 -15.68
CA VAL A 137 0.76 28.30 -14.92
C VAL A 137 0.67 29.71 -15.50
N SER A 138 -0.34 29.95 -16.33
CA SER A 138 -0.69 31.25 -16.91
C SER A 138 -1.33 32.19 -15.90
#